data_AF-A0A4T0X4A3-F1
#
_entry.id   AF-A0A4T0X4A3-F1
#
_cell.length_a   1.000
_cell.length_b   1.000
_cell.length_c   1.000
_cell.angle_alpha   90.00
_cell.angle_beta   90.00
_cell.angle_gamma   90.00
#
_symmetry.space_group_name_H-M   'P 1'
#
loop_
_entity.id
_entity.type
_entity.pdbx_description
1 polymer ?
#
loop_
_entity_poly.entity_id
_entity_poly.type
_entity_poly.pdbx_seq_one_letter_code
_entity_poly.pdbx_strand_id
1 'polypeptide(L)'
;MLSLGFDLSTQQLKAVAIDDTLHVHSTYTVSLDECSHSCTTNGVCANTTTGEVVTPVAVFIDALQTLLNRMDASNFPFHLVTAIGGSAQQHGTVYYTDKINNLLSSIHPNDNKWSDKLSQAFAFDTATNWQDTSTTNEVIAFDKTLGNADDLANVTGSRAHYRFSGPQMRRRAKLYPDQWNRTCHVSLISTLLQSLLVGKLCPIDQSEACGMNLYDIQRQDWSDPLLALVVSSNSKIDGVDIQIQNNASLKVRNLLGKPENITLPLASYLVKKYKFNENCIVSSITGDNIATLMALPLQKNDVLISMGTSTTVLLLTDKYIPSKEYHLFAIENDKNYKTPKSYMAMICYRNGALARENVALALTDNKTTIDKTTIWSNFTKLLNKPTSPSTVAVFFPRPEIIPDVSPQIRWWNDNIELPSPPPPTLAPRLIVESQALANRIHMAPLLQNGRPNRVFFAGGSTRNKQLVQLYTQILAPSTSAYITAVPDLCALGGALRAYWELIRNENPSYHQWLSNNFDASSLSPLPMETVDPNEYAHKAQLYLNAQSKLYK
;
A
#
# COMPACT_ATOMS: atom_id res chain seq x y z
N MET A 1 -23.91 -14.40 11.22
CA MET A 1 -23.15 -14.74 9.98
C MET A 1 -21.73 -14.21 10.12
N LEU A 2 -20.72 -14.76 9.43
CA LEU A 2 -19.34 -14.24 9.47
C LEU A 2 -18.80 -13.85 8.09
N SER A 3 -18.01 -12.78 8.04
CA SER A 3 -17.15 -12.44 6.90
C SER A 3 -15.67 -12.50 7.32
N LEU A 4 -14.82 -13.08 6.49
CA LEU A 4 -13.40 -13.31 6.78
C LEU A 4 -12.51 -12.46 5.86
N GLY A 5 -11.58 -11.72 6.44
CA GLY A 5 -10.58 -10.96 5.71
C GLY A 5 -9.17 -11.46 6.00
N PHE A 6 -8.42 -11.81 4.96
CA PHE A 6 -7.00 -12.15 5.09
C PHE A 6 -6.11 -10.93 4.87
N ASP A 7 -4.92 -10.91 5.47
CA ASP A 7 -3.86 -9.96 5.13
C ASP A 7 -2.52 -10.69 5.02
N LEU A 8 -2.07 -10.95 3.79
CA LEU A 8 -0.78 -11.55 3.51
C LEU A 8 0.30 -10.46 3.40
N SER A 9 0.76 -10.02 4.57
CA SER A 9 1.84 -9.03 4.69
C SER A 9 3.22 -9.67 4.46
N THR A 10 4.27 -8.84 4.50
CA THR A 10 5.66 -9.30 4.32
C THR A 10 6.14 -10.29 5.38
N GLN A 11 5.68 -10.17 6.62
CA GLN A 11 6.20 -10.96 7.75
C GLN A 11 5.22 -12.00 8.27
N GLN A 12 3.94 -11.87 7.93
CA GLN A 12 2.88 -12.70 8.50
C GLN A 12 1.65 -12.73 7.60
N LEU A 13 0.88 -13.81 7.71
CA LEU A 13 -0.50 -13.89 7.24
C LEU A 13 -1.43 -13.72 8.44
N LYS A 14 -2.38 -12.79 8.34
CA LYS A 14 -3.45 -12.60 9.33
C LYS A 14 -4.81 -12.96 8.76
N ALA A 15 -5.75 -13.31 9.65
CA ALA A 15 -7.16 -13.41 9.36
C ALA A 15 -7.98 -12.68 10.43
N VAL A 16 -8.92 -11.85 10.00
CA VAL A 16 -9.90 -11.16 10.84
C VAL A 16 -11.29 -11.63 10.42
N ALA A 17 -12.05 -12.20 11.35
CA ALA A 17 -13.46 -12.52 11.15
C ALA A 17 -14.32 -11.45 11.79
N ILE A 18 -15.30 -10.93 11.05
CA ILE A 18 -16.32 -10.00 11.55
C ILE A 18 -17.70 -10.64 11.50
N ASP A 19 -18.57 -10.23 12.42
CA ASP A 19 -19.98 -10.62 12.40
C ASP A 19 -20.84 -9.69 11.53
N ASP A 20 -22.15 -9.94 11.51
CA ASP A 20 -23.14 -9.14 10.76
C ASP A 20 -23.41 -7.75 11.36
N THR A 21 -22.87 -7.49 12.55
CA THR A 21 -22.83 -6.15 13.16
C THR A 21 -21.50 -5.43 12.91
N LEU A 22 -20.64 -6.01 12.06
CA LEU A 22 -19.32 -5.50 11.67
C LEU A 22 -18.29 -5.46 12.82
N HIS A 23 -18.55 -6.14 13.94
CA HIS A 23 -17.60 -6.25 15.03
C HIS A 23 -16.65 -7.43 14.81
N VAL A 24 -15.41 -7.28 15.28
CA VAL A 24 -14.42 -8.35 15.21
C VAL A 24 -14.84 -9.49 16.13
N HIS A 25 -15.12 -10.65 15.54
CA HIS A 25 -15.40 -11.89 16.25
C HIS A 25 -14.11 -12.56 16.73
N SER A 26 -13.11 -12.65 15.85
CA SER A 26 -11.85 -13.34 16.16
C SER A 26 -10.73 -12.95 15.20
N THR A 27 -9.49 -13.05 15.67
CA THR A 27 -8.29 -12.76 14.89
C THR A 27 -7.29 -13.91 14.98
N TYR A 28 -6.63 -14.24 13.88
CA TYR A 28 -5.60 -15.26 13.81
C TYR A 28 -4.40 -14.75 13.03
N THR A 29 -3.21 -15.24 13.38
CA THR A 29 -1.95 -14.84 12.76
C THR A 29 -1.03 -16.04 12.63
N VAL A 30 -0.26 -16.09 11.56
CA VAL A 30 0.89 -16.97 11.34
C VAL A 30 2.06 -16.12 10.87
N SER A 31 3.21 -16.21 11.54
CA SER A 31 4.45 -15.63 11.03
C SER A 31 4.92 -16.42 9.82
N LEU A 32 5.37 -15.73 8.75
CA LEU A 32 5.91 -16.40 7.58
C LEU A 32 7.22 -17.14 7.90
N ASP A 33 7.92 -16.74 8.96
CA ASP A 33 9.11 -17.46 9.44
C ASP A 33 8.76 -18.79 10.13
N GLU A 34 7.48 -19.06 10.46
CA GLU A 34 7.04 -20.40 10.90
C GLU A 34 7.00 -21.39 9.71
N CYS A 35 6.85 -20.86 8.49
CA CYS A 35 6.79 -21.63 7.25
C CYS A 35 8.16 -21.62 6.53
N SER A 36 9.24 -21.40 7.30
CA SER A 36 10.53 -20.93 6.81
C SER A 36 11.17 -21.82 5.75
N HIS A 37 11.75 -21.15 4.77
CA HIS A 37 12.74 -21.71 3.86
C HIS A 37 14.15 -21.32 4.36
N SER A 38 15.19 -22.02 3.94
CA SER A 38 16.57 -21.79 4.42
C SER A 38 17.10 -20.35 4.30
N CYS A 39 16.52 -19.51 3.43
CA CYS A 39 16.95 -18.13 3.22
C CYS A 39 16.02 -17.07 3.85
N THR A 40 14.87 -17.44 4.43
CA THR A 40 13.88 -16.47 4.89
C THR A 40 14.22 -15.90 6.26
N THR A 41 14.19 -14.58 6.39
CA THR A 41 14.20 -13.87 7.67
C THR A 41 13.21 -12.72 7.59
N ASN A 42 12.28 -12.64 8.54
CA ASN A 42 11.13 -11.74 8.47
C ASN A 42 10.36 -11.89 7.14
N GLY A 43 10.17 -13.14 6.69
CA GLY A 43 9.39 -13.51 5.51
C GLY A 43 10.05 -13.23 4.14
N VAL A 44 11.30 -12.79 4.09
CA VAL A 44 12.00 -12.47 2.82
C VAL A 44 13.40 -13.08 2.75
N CYS A 45 13.86 -13.34 1.53
CA CYS A 45 15.25 -13.63 1.19
C CYS A 45 15.85 -12.39 0.51
N ALA A 46 16.80 -11.73 1.19
CA ALA A 46 17.40 -10.49 0.72
C ALA A 46 18.85 -10.71 0.28
N ASN A 47 19.19 -10.20 -0.91
CA ASN A 47 20.56 -10.11 -1.40
C ASN A 47 21.03 -8.66 -1.29
N THR A 48 21.79 -8.37 -0.24
CA THR A 48 22.28 -7.01 0.06
C THR A 48 23.26 -6.48 -0.99
N THR A 49 23.91 -7.36 -1.76
CA THR A 49 24.86 -6.97 -2.81
C THR A 49 24.14 -6.43 -4.04
N THR A 50 23.03 -7.04 -4.42
CA THR A 50 22.25 -6.64 -5.61
C THR A 50 21.06 -5.73 -5.28
N GLY A 51 20.66 -5.67 -4.01
CA GLY A 51 19.40 -5.05 -3.57
C GLY A 51 18.16 -5.88 -3.92
N GLU A 52 18.33 -7.13 -4.33
CA GLU A 52 17.22 -8.03 -4.67
C GLU A 52 16.55 -8.55 -3.40
N VAL A 53 15.22 -8.52 -3.37
CA VAL A 53 14.41 -9.06 -2.27
C VAL A 53 13.26 -9.87 -2.84
N VAL A 54 13.18 -11.13 -2.43
CA VAL A 54 12.17 -12.09 -2.91
C VAL A 54 11.62 -12.91 -1.75
N THR A 55 10.48 -13.55 -1.95
CA THR A 55 9.92 -14.52 -0.99
C THR A 55 9.61 -15.83 -1.72
N PRO A 56 10.05 -17.00 -1.22
CA PRO A 56 9.65 -18.28 -1.80
C PRO A 56 8.13 -18.43 -1.82
N VAL A 57 7.55 -18.81 -2.96
CA VAL A 57 6.09 -18.89 -3.13
C VAL A 57 5.49 -19.94 -2.18
N ALA A 58 6.23 -21.01 -1.89
CA ALA A 58 5.86 -22.04 -0.92
C ALA A 58 5.53 -21.47 0.47
N VAL A 59 6.22 -20.42 0.91
CA VAL A 59 6.00 -19.78 2.22
C VAL A 59 4.59 -19.20 2.31
N PHE A 60 4.08 -18.60 1.24
CA PHE A 60 2.71 -18.06 1.21
C PHE A 60 1.66 -19.16 1.25
N ILE A 61 1.89 -20.24 0.51
CA ILE A 61 0.99 -21.40 0.45
C ILE A 61 0.93 -22.09 1.81
N ASP A 62 2.09 -22.33 2.42
CA ASP A 62 2.22 -23.00 3.72
C ASP A 62 1.65 -22.13 4.84
N ALA A 63 1.81 -20.80 4.78
CA ALA A 63 1.22 -19.89 5.74
C ALA A 63 -0.32 -19.91 5.71
N LEU A 64 -0.93 -19.94 4.53
CA LEU A 64 -2.38 -20.08 4.39
C LEU A 64 -2.87 -21.40 4.97
N GLN A 65 -2.22 -22.50 4.61
CA GLN A 65 -2.59 -23.82 5.12
C GLN A 65 -2.46 -23.90 6.64
N THR A 66 -1.35 -23.38 7.19
CA THR A 66 -1.07 -23.35 8.62
C THR A 66 -2.08 -22.51 9.38
N LEU A 67 -2.44 -21.33 8.84
CA LEU A 67 -3.41 -20.45 9.47
C LEU A 67 -4.79 -21.10 9.53
N LEU A 68 -5.23 -21.73 8.45
CA LEU A 68 -6.52 -22.43 8.39
C LEU A 68 -6.55 -23.65 9.34
N ASN A 69 -5.47 -24.44 9.40
CA ASN A 69 -5.34 -25.53 10.37
C ASN A 69 -5.39 -25.00 11.82
N ARG A 70 -4.78 -23.85 12.10
CA ARG A 70 -4.78 -23.20 13.43
C ARG A 70 -6.19 -22.73 13.81
N MET A 71 -6.92 -22.15 12.86
CA MET A 71 -8.31 -21.76 13.03
C MET A 71 -9.19 -23.00 13.31
N ASP A 72 -9.00 -24.08 12.56
CA ASP A 72 -9.72 -25.35 12.75
C ASP A 72 -9.45 -25.98 14.13
N ALA A 73 -8.18 -26.06 14.53
CA ALA A 73 -7.79 -26.56 15.85
C ALA A 73 -8.34 -25.71 17.01
N SER A 74 -8.65 -24.43 16.77
CA SER A 74 -9.32 -23.56 17.73
C SER A 74 -10.85 -23.65 17.71
N ASN A 75 -11.42 -24.58 16.92
CA ASN A 75 -12.86 -24.72 16.68
C ASN A 75 -13.51 -23.46 16.10
N PHE A 76 -12.80 -22.74 15.22
CA PHE A 76 -13.38 -21.60 14.51
C PHE A 76 -14.60 -22.04 13.68
N PRO A 77 -15.74 -21.32 13.74
CA PRO A 77 -16.98 -21.77 13.12
C PRO A 77 -17.03 -21.48 11.61
N PHE A 78 -16.22 -22.19 10.81
CA PHE A 78 -16.12 -22.01 9.36
C PHE A 78 -17.46 -22.11 8.61
N HIS A 79 -18.40 -22.92 9.11
CA HIS A 79 -19.75 -23.06 8.53
C HIS A 79 -20.58 -21.76 8.57
N LEU A 80 -20.19 -20.78 9.40
CA LEU A 80 -20.83 -19.46 9.47
C LEU A 80 -20.22 -18.45 8.49
N VAL A 81 -19.07 -18.74 7.88
CA VAL A 81 -18.39 -17.83 6.95
C VAL A 81 -19.12 -17.82 5.61
N THR A 82 -19.70 -16.69 5.24
CA THR A 82 -20.45 -16.52 3.98
C THR A 82 -19.68 -15.73 2.94
N ALA A 83 -18.69 -14.94 3.35
CA ALA A 83 -17.85 -14.17 2.45
C ALA A 83 -16.40 -14.15 2.93
N ILE A 84 -15.48 -14.21 1.96
CA ILE A 84 -14.04 -14.08 2.17
C ILE A 84 -13.50 -12.98 1.27
N GLY A 85 -12.67 -12.12 1.83
CA GLY A 85 -11.87 -11.15 1.09
C GLY A 85 -10.48 -11.05 1.70
N GLY A 86 -9.77 -9.98 1.37
CA GLY A 86 -8.47 -9.74 1.97
C GLY A 86 -7.60 -8.75 1.23
N SER A 87 -6.39 -8.66 1.74
CA SER A 87 -5.25 -7.98 1.15
C SER A 87 -4.03 -8.87 1.06
N ALA A 88 -3.09 -8.44 0.23
CA ALA A 88 -1.70 -8.86 0.33
C ALA A 88 -0.76 -7.66 0.13
N GLN A 89 0.50 -7.85 0.50
CA GLN A 89 1.57 -6.90 0.19
C GLN A 89 1.59 -6.61 -1.32
N GLN A 90 1.62 -5.33 -1.67
CA GLN A 90 1.51 -4.88 -3.06
C GLN A 90 2.75 -5.21 -3.90
N HIS A 91 2.55 -5.11 -5.23
CA HIS A 91 3.58 -5.13 -6.28
C HIS A 91 4.25 -6.47 -6.55
N GLY A 92 4.37 -7.36 -5.56
CA GLY A 92 5.03 -8.64 -5.71
C GLY A 92 4.36 -9.53 -6.76
N THR A 93 5.15 -10.14 -7.62
CA THR A 93 4.71 -10.94 -8.78
C THR A 93 5.02 -12.42 -8.62
N VAL A 94 4.10 -13.27 -9.09
CA VAL A 94 4.18 -14.73 -9.11
C VAL A 94 4.08 -15.22 -10.56
N TYR A 95 4.88 -16.22 -10.93
CA TYR A 95 5.05 -16.68 -12.31
C TYR A 95 4.73 -18.15 -12.41
N TYR A 96 3.77 -18.51 -13.25
CA TYR A 96 3.21 -19.86 -13.29
C TYR A 96 3.62 -20.62 -14.56
N THR A 97 3.82 -21.93 -14.43
CA THR A 97 3.95 -22.84 -15.58
C THR A 97 2.56 -23.24 -16.09
N ASP A 98 2.53 -23.85 -17.27
CA ASP A 98 1.33 -24.44 -17.87
C ASP A 98 0.62 -25.51 -16.99
N LYS A 99 1.32 -26.05 -15.99
CA LYS A 99 0.78 -27.04 -15.04
C LYS A 99 -0.18 -26.46 -14.00
N ILE A 100 -0.17 -25.14 -13.78
CA ILE A 100 -0.90 -24.50 -12.66
C ILE A 100 -2.39 -24.86 -12.63
N ASN A 101 -3.09 -24.81 -13.77
CA ASN A 101 -4.54 -25.05 -13.81
C ASN A 101 -4.90 -26.46 -13.35
N ASN A 102 -4.13 -27.47 -13.79
CA ASN A 102 -4.34 -28.85 -13.39
C ASN A 102 -3.95 -29.07 -11.92
N LEU A 103 -2.83 -28.51 -11.47
CA LEU A 103 -2.36 -28.69 -10.09
C LEU A 103 -3.29 -28.02 -9.08
N LEU A 104 -3.70 -26.78 -9.33
CA LEU A 104 -4.56 -25.99 -8.43
C LEU A 104 -5.98 -26.58 -8.32
N SER A 105 -6.55 -27.06 -9.42
CA SER A 105 -7.86 -27.75 -9.39
C SER A 105 -7.80 -29.15 -8.78
N SER A 106 -6.61 -29.76 -8.69
CA SER A 106 -6.41 -31.10 -8.13
C SER A 106 -6.10 -31.13 -6.62
N ILE A 107 -6.11 -29.98 -5.94
CA ILE A 107 -5.92 -29.92 -4.49
C ILE A 107 -7.04 -30.70 -3.81
N HIS A 108 -6.67 -31.64 -2.95
CA HIS A 108 -7.59 -32.52 -2.23
C HIS A 108 -7.65 -32.15 -0.74
N PRO A 109 -8.81 -32.31 -0.06
CA PRO A 109 -8.95 -32.05 1.38
C PRO A 109 -7.91 -32.75 2.27
N ASN A 110 -7.49 -33.94 1.85
CA ASN A 110 -6.54 -34.78 2.59
C ASN A 110 -5.06 -34.52 2.21
N ASP A 111 -4.78 -33.54 1.34
CA ASP A 111 -3.39 -33.19 1.02
C ASP A 111 -2.73 -32.59 2.28
N ASN A 112 -1.59 -33.18 2.65
CA ASN A 112 -0.83 -32.80 3.85
C ASN A 112 -0.13 -31.45 3.68
N LYS A 113 0.44 -31.18 2.50
CA LYS A 113 1.22 -29.98 2.23
C LYS A 113 0.95 -29.45 0.81
N TRP A 114 0.30 -28.30 0.73
CA TRP A 114 -0.11 -27.72 -0.56
C TRP A 114 1.07 -27.22 -1.38
N SER A 115 2.14 -26.72 -0.76
CA SER A 115 3.34 -26.28 -1.48
C SER A 115 4.02 -27.43 -2.24
N ASP A 116 4.07 -28.63 -1.67
CA ASP A 116 4.62 -29.82 -2.33
C ASP A 116 3.79 -30.21 -3.56
N LYS A 117 2.45 -30.18 -3.41
CA LYS A 117 1.49 -30.43 -4.49
C LYS A 117 1.64 -29.42 -5.65
N LEU A 118 1.92 -28.16 -5.31
CA LEU A 118 2.06 -27.06 -6.27
C LEU A 118 3.51 -26.80 -6.72
N SER A 119 4.46 -27.64 -6.32
CA SER A 119 5.90 -27.44 -6.57
C SER A 119 6.25 -27.24 -8.05
N GLN A 120 5.51 -27.87 -8.97
CA GLN A 120 5.74 -27.73 -10.42
C GLN A 120 4.90 -26.62 -11.07
N ALA A 121 4.09 -25.91 -10.30
CA ALA A 121 3.18 -24.89 -10.81
C ALA A 121 3.87 -23.55 -11.09
N PHE A 122 5.10 -23.37 -10.62
CA PHE A 122 5.80 -22.08 -10.67
C PHE A 122 7.00 -22.12 -11.60
N ALA A 123 7.10 -21.11 -12.48
CA ALA A 123 8.26 -20.96 -13.36
C ALA A 123 9.47 -20.38 -12.60
N PHE A 124 9.18 -19.59 -11.57
CA PHE A 124 10.10 -19.09 -10.56
C PHE A 124 9.60 -19.51 -9.18
N ASP A 125 10.47 -20.14 -8.38
CA ASP A 125 10.09 -20.60 -7.02
C ASP A 125 9.91 -19.45 -6.03
N THR A 126 10.28 -18.22 -6.42
CA THR A 126 10.18 -17.02 -5.61
C THR A 126 9.28 -15.96 -6.25
N ALA A 127 8.48 -15.29 -5.42
CA ALA A 127 7.80 -14.06 -5.77
C ALA A 127 8.72 -12.85 -5.58
N THR A 128 8.54 -11.81 -6.38
CA THR A 128 9.22 -10.52 -6.16
C THR A 128 8.61 -9.81 -4.95
N ASN A 129 9.35 -8.90 -4.32
CA ASN A 129 8.91 -8.22 -3.10
C ASN A 129 8.93 -6.69 -3.25
N TRP A 130 8.07 -5.99 -2.51
CA TRP A 130 7.98 -4.54 -2.54
C TRP A 130 9.23 -3.82 -2.00
N GLN A 131 10.07 -4.51 -1.22
CA GLN A 131 11.32 -3.99 -0.68
C GLN A 131 12.48 -4.02 -1.68
N ASP A 132 12.30 -4.66 -2.84
CA ASP A 132 13.35 -4.82 -3.86
C ASP A 132 13.78 -3.47 -4.46
N THR A 133 15.09 -3.27 -4.56
CA THR A 133 15.71 -2.06 -5.14
C THR A 133 16.66 -2.36 -6.30
N SER A 134 16.57 -3.55 -6.90
CA SER A 134 17.55 -4.09 -7.86
C SER A 134 17.31 -3.68 -9.33
N THR A 135 16.28 -2.87 -9.60
CA THR A 135 15.74 -2.57 -10.94
C THR A 135 16.08 -1.16 -11.45
N THR A 136 17.24 -0.59 -11.09
CA THR A 136 17.63 0.78 -11.49
C THR A 136 17.53 1.02 -13.00
N ASN A 137 18.06 0.10 -13.81
CA ASN A 137 18.07 0.26 -15.26
C ASN A 137 16.66 0.12 -15.85
N GLU A 138 15.84 -0.74 -15.27
CA GLU A 138 14.45 -0.92 -15.66
C GLU A 138 13.62 0.33 -15.34
N VAL A 139 13.77 0.92 -14.13
CA VAL A 139 13.09 2.17 -13.74
C VAL A 139 13.40 3.29 -14.73
N ILE A 140 14.67 3.49 -15.08
CA ILE A 140 15.10 4.50 -16.06
C ILE A 140 14.46 4.25 -17.44
N ALA A 141 14.35 2.99 -17.85
CA ALA A 141 13.72 2.62 -19.12
C ALA A 141 12.21 2.92 -19.11
N PHE A 142 11.52 2.57 -18.03
CA PHE A 142 10.07 2.83 -17.87
C PHE A 142 9.77 4.33 -17.93
N ASP A 143 10.49 5.17 -17.16
CA ASP A 143 10.29 6.63 -17.18
C ASP A 143 10.46 7.22 -18.59
N LYS A 144 11.41 6.72 -19.38
CA LYS A 144 11.67 7.21 -20.75
C LYS A 144 10.68 6.71 -21.80
N THR A 145 9.97 5.62 -21.51
CA THR A 145 9.16 4.91 -22.51
C THR A 145 8.05 5.79 -23.07
N LEU A 146 7.33 6.51 -22.20
CA LEU A 146 6.26 7.43 -22.61
C LEU A 146 6.73 8.88 -22.77
N GLY A 147 7.97 9.18 -22.41
CA GLY A 147 8.56 10.53 -22.52
C GLY A 147 9.48 10.79 -21.35
N ASN A 148 8.87 11.01 -20.18
CA ASN A 148 9.53 11.19 -18.90
C ASN A 148 8.67 10.62 -17.74
N ALA A 149 9.14 10.79 -16.50
CA ALA A 149 8.46 10.31 -15.30
C ALA A 149 7.05 10.91 -15.11
N ASP A 150 6.83 12.16 -15.50
CA ASP A 150 5.52 12.82 -15.41
C ASP A 150 4.56 12.27 -16.47
N ASP A 151 5.03 11.98 -17.69
CA ASP A 151 4.23 11.30 -18.73
C ASP A 151 3.85 9.87 -18.33
N LEU A 152 4.78 9.14 -17.70
CA LEU A 152 4.48 7.82 -17.16
C LEU A 152 3.45 7.87 -16.02
N ALA A 153 3.54 8.87 -15.14
CA ALA A 153 2.55 9.11 -14.11
C ALA A 153 1.19 9.46 -14.69
N ASN A 154 1.14 10.27 -15.75
CA ASN A 154 -0.11 10.64 -16.42
C ASN A 154 -0.90 9.41 -16.92
N VAL A 155 -0.21 8.36 -17.36
CA VAL A 155 -0.84 7.11 -17.82
C VAL A 155 -1.08 6.12 -16.69
N THR A 156 -0.07 5.89 -15.84
CA THR A 156 -0.08 4.78 -14.88
C THR A 156 -0.37 5.18 -13.44
N GLY A 157 -0.64 6.47 -13.20
CA GLY A 157 -0.84 7.03 -11.87
C GLY A 157 0.42 7.17 -11.03
N SER A 158 1.58 6.71 -11.50
CA SER A 158 2.87 6.77 -10.80
C SER A 158 4.04 6.93 -11.77
N ARG A 159 5.14 7.54 -11.33
CA ARG A 159 6.43 7.35 -12.03
C ARG A 159 6.91 5.90 -11.90
N ALA A 160 8.02 5.56 -12.55
CA ALA A 160 8.63 4.26 -12.38
C ALA A 160 9.23 4.10 -10.97
N HIS A 161 9.02 2.93 -10.36
CA HIS A 161 9.59 2.61 -9.05
C HIS A 161 10.20 1.21 -9.05
N TYR A 162 11.28 1.04 -8.28
CA TYR A 162 12.02 -0.22 -8.23
C TYR A 162 11.14 -1.44 -7.98
N ARG A 163 10.22 -1.27 -7.03
CA ARG A 163 9.34 -2.33 -6.55
C ARG A 163 8.16 -2.64 -7.45
N PHE A 164 7.83 -1.77 -8.41
CA PHE A 164 6.64 -1.96 -9.24
C PHE A 164 6.82 -3.17 -10.16
N SER A 165 5.70 -3.86 -10.41
CA SER A 165 5.71 -5.17 -11.05
C SER A 165 6.33 -5.16 -12.45
N GLY A 166 6.08 -4.13 -13.27
CA GLY A 166 6.62 -3.99 -14.62
C GLY A 166 8.16 -3.98 -14.66
N PRO A 167 8.84 -3.08 -13.93
CA PRO A 167 10.29 -3.10 -13.77
C PRO A 167 10.84 -4.46 -13.30
N GLN A 168 10.20 -5.08 -12.30
CA GLN A 168 10.58 -6.40 -11.78
C GLN A 168 10.43 -7.52 -12.83
N MET A 169 9.32 -7.51 -13.58
CA MET A 169 9.08 -8.42 -14.69
C MET A 169 10.12 -8.25 -15.79
N ARG A 170 10.47 -7.01 -16.17
CA ARG A 170 11.50 -6.75 -17.19
C ARG A 170 12.85 -7.31 -16.76
N ARG A 171 13.24 -7.08 -15.51
CA ARG A 171 14.50 -7.62 -14.95
C ARG A 171 14.51 -9.15 -15.02
N ARG A 172 13.44 -9.82 -14.57
CA ARG A 172 13.34 -11.28 -14.63
C ARG A 172 13.37 -11.83 -16.05
N ALA A 173 12.63 -11.21 -16.98
CA ALA A 173 12.64 -11.62 -18.39
C ALA A 173 14.05 -11.54 -19.01
N LYS A 174 14.84 -10.53 -18.63
CA LYS A 174 16.21 -10.35 -19.12
C LYS A 174 17.23 -11.29 -18.48
N LEU A 175 17.17 -11.50 -17.17
CA LEU A 175 18.16 -12.29 -16.44
C LEU A 175 17.89 -13.80 -16.49
N TYR A 176 16.63 -14.19 -16.63
CA TYR A 176 16.17 -15.57 -16.50
C TYR A 176 15.25 -15.97 -17.67
N PRO A 177 15.75 -15.93 -18.92
CA PRO A 177 14.93 -16.15 -20.11
C PRO A 177 14.29 -17.54 -20.14
N ASP A 178 14.96 -18.58 -19.62
CA ASP A 178 14.42 -19.95 -19.61
C ASP A 178 13.22 -20.08 -18.67
N GLN A 179 13.29 -19.49 -17.48
CA GLN A 179 12.18 -19.41 -16.53
C GLN A 179 11.05 -18.57 -17.12
N TRP A 180 11.36 -17.42 -17.73
CA TRP A 180 10.38 -16.58 -18.39
C TRP A 180 9.65 -17.32 -19.52
N ASN A 181 10.38 -18.06 -20.37
CA ASN A 181 9.79 -18.83 -21.48
C ASN A 181 8.87 -19.96 -21.02
N ARG A 182 9.08 -20.51 -19.81
CA ARG A 182 8.17 -21.48 -19.18
C ARG A 182 6.95 -20.83 -18.51
N THR A 183 6.90 -19.51 -18.44
CA THR A 183 5.80 -18.78 -17.79
C THR A 183 4.60 -18.73 -18.73
N CYS A 184 3.46 -19.27 -18.30
CA CYS A 184 2.19 -19.19 -19.04
C CYS A 184 1.24 -18.13 -18.46
N HIS A 185 1.45 -17.70 -17.22
CA HIS A 185 0.64 -16.69 -16.54
C HIS A 185 1.48 -15.95 -15.49
N VAL A 186 1.14 -14.69 -15.23
CA VAL A 186 1.74 -13.86 -14.18
C VAL A 186 0.63 -13.21 -13.38
N SER A 187 0.71 -13.31 -12.05
CA SER A 187 -0.23 -12.66 -11.13
C SER A 187 0.51 -11.87 -10.06
N LEU A 188 -0.24 -11.18 -9.22
CA LEU A 188 0.27 -10.59 -7.97
C LEU A 188 0.11 -11.56 -6.80
N ILE A 189 0.75 -11.25 -5.66
CA ILE A 189 0.63 -12.04 -4.42
C ILE A 189 -0.82 -12.06 -3.91
N SER A 190 -1.55 -10.95 -4.02
CA SER A 190 -2.99 -10.87 -3.72
C SER A 190 -3.81 -11.86 -4.54
N THR A 191 -3.53 -11.91 -5.85
CA THR A 191 -4.18 -12.84 -6.79
C THR A 191 -3.80 -14.30 -6.53
N LEU A 192 -2.56 -14.59 -6.09
CA LEU A 192 -2.17 -15.93 -5.65
C LEU A 192 -3.05 -16.37 -4.47
N LEU A 193 -3.19 -15.52 -3.46
CA LEU A 193 -4.03 -15.82 -2.28
C LEU A 193 -5.49 -16.08 -2.68
N GLN A 194 -6.06 -15.26 -3.57
CA GLN A 194 -7.41 -15.46 -4.07
C GLN A 194 -7.52 -16.78 -4.85
N SER A 195 -6.55 -17.06 -5.73
CA SER A 195 -6.52 -18.27 -6.57
C SER A 195 -6.46 -19.55 -5.74
N LEU A 196 -5.71 -19.54 -4.63
CA LEU A 196 -5.70 -20.65 -3.65
C LEU A 196 -7.09 -20.83 -3.05
N LEU A 197 -7.75 -19.75 -2.60
CA LEU A 197 -9.07 -19.81 -1.98
C LEU A 197 -10.18 -20.30 -2.93
N VAL A 198 -10.09 -20.00 -4.24
CA VAL A 198 -11.09 -20.42 -5.23
C VAL A 198 -10.74 -21.70 -5.98
N GLY A 199 -9.49 -22.17 -5.89
CA GLY A 199 -9.03 -23.40 -6.54
C GLY A 199 -8.84 -23.30 -8.06
N LYS A 200 -8.65 -22.08 -8.59
CA LYS A 200 -8.35 -21.79 -10.00
C LYS A 200 -7.66 -20.42 -10.12
N LEU A 201 -7.01 -20.14 -11.25
CA LEU A 201 -6.42 -18.82 -11.49
C LEU A 201 -7.49 -17.72 -11.52
N CYS A 202 -7.23 -16.65 -10.77
CA CYS A 202 -8.03 -15.43 -10.74
C CYS A 202 -7.38 -14.32 -11.59
N PRO A 203 -8.18 -13.37 -12.10
CA PRO A 203 -7.64 -12.15 -12.69
C PRO A 203 -7.00 -11.25 -11.62
N ILE A 204 -6.10 -10.38 -12.06
CA ILE A 204 -5.54 -9.31 -11.21
C ILE A 204 -6.65 -8.32 -10.86
N ASP A 205 -6.74 -7.93 -9.59
CA ASP A 205 -7.64 -6.87 -9.12
C ASP A 205 -7.31 -5.55 -9.82
N GLN A 206 -8.34 -4.83 -10.30
CA GLN A 206 -8.14 -3.63 -11.13
C GLN A 206 -7.34 -2.54 -10.41
N SER A 207 -7.52 -2.39 -9.09
CA SER A 207 -6.80 -1.41 -8.30
C SER A 207 -5.33 -1.79 -8.15
N GLU A 208 -5.03 -3.07 -7.97
CA GLU A 208 -3.67 -3.59 -7.90
C GLU A 208 -2.91 -3.44 -9.22
N ALA A 209 -3.59 -3.49 -10.38
CA ALA A 209 -2.97 -3.27 -11.69
C ALA A 209 -2.30 -1.88 -11.81
N CYS A 210 -2.81 -0.88 -11.08
CA CYS A 210 -2.21 0.46 -11.03
C CYS A 210 -0.82 0.45 -10.38
N GLY A 211 -0.53 -0.53 -9.50
CA GLY A 211 0.76 -0.71 -8.83
C GLY A 211 1.83 -1.39 -9.68
N MET A 212 1.66 -1.47 -11.00
CA MET A 212 2.52 -2.26 -11.89
C MET A 212 3.37 -1.42 -12.86
N ASN A 213 3.08 -0.12 -13.06
CA ASN A 213 3.60 0.69 -14.18
C ASN A 213 3.34 0.04 -15.56
N LEU A 214 2.25 -0.71 -15.70
CA LEU A 214 1.84 -1.34 -16.96
C LEU A 214 0.41 -0.97 -17.37
N TYR A 215 -0.40 -0.49 -16.43
CA TYR A 215 -1.82 -0.24 -16.62
C TYR A 215 -2.08 1.23 -16.94
N ASP A 216 -2.79 1.49 -18.02
CA ASP A 216 -3.34 2.81 -18.32
C ASP A 216 -4.65 2.98 -17.55
N ILE A 217 -4.61 3.83 -16.53
CA ILE A 217 -5.71 4.00 -15.58
C ILE A 217 -6.95 4.60 -16.26
N GLN A 218 -6.77 5.54 -17.17
CA GLN A 218 -7.88 6.20 -17.85
C GLN A 218 -8.51 5.31 -18.91
N ARG A 219 -7.68 4.56 -19.66
CA ARG A 219 -8.12 3.56 -20.64
C ARG A 219 -8.73 2.32 -19.99
N GLN A 220 -8.45 2.10 -18.71
CA GLN A 220 -8.78 0.89 -17.97
C GLN A 220 -8.24 -0.39 -18.63
N ASP A 221 -7.07 -0.30 -19.25
CA ASP A 221 -6.44 -1.41 -19.95
C ASP A 221 -4.91 -1.32 -19.86
N TRP A 222 -4.22 -2.40 -20.16
CA TRP A 222 -2.75 -2.38 -20.23
C TRP A 222 -2.24 -1.42 -21.29
N SER A 223 -1.11 -0.76 -21.05
CA SER A 223 -0.41 0.07 -22.03
C SER A 223 0.54 -0.78 -22.87
N ASP A 224 0.21 -0.95 -24.15
CA ASP A 224 1.00 -1.79 -25.08
C ASP A 224 2.50 -1.42 -25.15
N PRO A 225 2.92 -0.13 -25.26
CA PRO A 225 4.35 0.20 -25.21
C PRO A 225 5.04 -0.22 -23.90
N LEU A 226 4.34 -0.15 -22.76
CA LEU A 226 4.88 -0.60 -21.47
C LEU A 226 4.94 -2.13 -21.36
N LEU A 227 3.96 -2.84 -21.93
CA LEU A 227 3.97 -4.30 -22.01
C LEU A 227 5.14 -4.81 -22.85
N ALA A 228 5.35 -4.25 -24.05
CA ALA A 228 6.47 -4.65 -24.90
C ALA A 228 7.83 -4.38 -24.26
N LEU A 229 7.92 -3.34 -23.43
CA LEU A 229 9.12 -3.04 -22.65
C LEU A 229 9.46 -4.16 -21.68
N VAL A 230 8.50 -4.91 -21.14
CA VAL A 230 8.81 -6.05 -20.23
C VAL A 230 9.74 -7.07 -20.91
N VAL A 231 9.58 -7.32 -22.20
CA VAL A 231 10.34 -8.35 -22.93
C VAL A 231 11.34 -7.75 -23.92
N SER A 232 11.91 -6.59 -23.57
CA SER A 232 12.95 -5.91 -24.36
C SER A 232 12.59 -5.73 -25.84
N SER A 233 11.33 -5.41 -26.11
CA SER A 233 10.77 -5.26 -27.46
C SER A 233 10.02 -3.94 -27.63
N ASN A 234 10.39 -2.89 -26.90
CA ASN A 234 9.83 -1.55 -27.10
C ASN A 234 10.54 -0.83 -28.24
N SER A 235 9.82 -0.22 -29.18
CA SER A 235 10.40 0.41 -30.38
C SER A 235 11.26 1.63 -30.05
N LYS A 236 10.88 2.42 -29.05
CA LYS A 236 11.59 3.64 -28.64
C LYS A 236 12.82 3.34 -27.77
N ILE A 237 12.71 2.37 -26.86
CA ILE A 237 13.77 2.07 -25.88
C ILE A 237 14.71 0.98 -26.38
N ASP A 238 14.18 -0.08 -26.98
CA ASP A 238 14.94 -1.25 -27.42
C ASP A 238 15.22 -1.24 -28.94
N GLY A 239 14.66 -0.27 -29.69
CA GLY A 239 14.99 -0.04 -31.11
C GLY A 239 14.40 -1.06 -32.09
N VAL A 240 13.35 -1.79 -31.68
CA VAL A 240 12.70 -2.80 -32.54
C VAL A 240 11.61 -2.20 -33.43
N ASP A 241 11.27 -2.91 -34.50
CA ASP A 241 10.14 -2.54 -35.38
C ASP A 241 8.80 -2.54 -34.62
N ILE A 242 7.88 -1.66 -35.03
CA ILE A 242 6.56 -1.52 -34.38
C ILE A 242 5.73 -2.80 -34.43
N GLN A 243 5.85 -3.62 -35.47
CA GLN A 243 5.16 -4.90 -35.57
C GLN A 243 5.68 -5.90 -34.55
N ILE A 244 6.99 -5.90 -34.28
CA ILE A 244 7.61 -6.71 -33.22
C ILE A 244 7.09 -6.25 -31.86
N GLN A 245 7.03 -4.93 -31.62
CA GLN A 245 6.47 -4.37 -30.40
C GLN A 245 5.01 -4.82 -30.18
N ASN A 246 4.17 -4.73 -31.20
CA ASN A 246 2.75 -5.12 -31.11
C ASN A 246 2.60 -6.60 -30.74
N ASN A 247 3.38 -7.48 -31.39
CA ASN A 247 3.38 -8.92 -31.08
C ASN A 247 3.88 -9.21 -29.66
N ALA A 248 4.94 -8.51 -29.22
CA ALA A 248 5.47 -8.63 -27.86
C ALA A 248 4.44 -8.18 -26.81
N SER A 249 3.77 -7.04 -27.07
CA SER A 249 2.71 -6.51 -26.21
C SER A 249 1.59 -7.53 -26.01
N LEU A 250 1.12 -8.15 -27.09
CA LEU A 250 0.07 -9.18 -27.04
C LEU A 250 0.50 -10.41 -26.24
N LYS A 251 1.76 -10.85 -26.36
CA LYS A 251 2.28 -11.97 -25.57
C LYS A 251 2.24 -11.66 -24.06
N VAL A 252 2.76 -10.50 -23.65
CA VAL A 252 2.77 -10.11 -22.24
C VAL A 252 1.34 -9.86 -21.72
N ARG A 253 0.47 -9.26 -22.55
CA ARG A 253 -0.97 -9.11 -22.26
C ARG A 253 -1.63 -10.46 -21.96
N ASN A 254 -1.35 -11.49 -22.74
CA ASN A 254 -1.90 -12.83 -22.52
C ASN A 254 -1.39 -13.46 -21.22
N LEU A 255 -0.13 -13.20 -20.83
CA LEU A 255 0.40 -13.65 -19.54
C LEU A 255 -0.33 -13.01 -18.35
N LEU A 256 -0.70 -11.74 -18.45
CA LEU A 256 -1.36 -10.99 -17.37
C LEU A 256 -2.88 -11.21 -17.33
N GLY A 257 -3.51 -11.52 -18.47
CA GLY A 257 -4.96 -11.51 -18.59
C GLY A 257 -5.54 -10.09 -18.49
N LYS A 258 -6.86 -9.97 -18.39
CA LYS A 258 -7.53 -8.67 -18.18
C LYS A 258 -7.71 -8.43 -16.68
N PRO A 259 -7.32 -7.26 -16.12
CA PRO A 259 -7.67 -6.91 -14.75
C PRO A 259 -9.17 -6.81 -14.56
N GLU A 260 -9.69 -7.42 -13.51
CA GLU A 260 -11.11 -7.49 -13.24
C GLU A 260 -11.37 -7.72 -11.74
N ASN A 261 -12.32 -6.99 -11.17
CA ASN A 261 -12.86 -7.32 -9.85
C ASN A 261 -13.92 -8.41 -10.01
N ILE A 262 -13.73 -9.56 -9.36
CA ILE A 262 -14.61 -10.72 -9.49
C ILE A 262 -14.88 -11.36 -8.14
N THR A 263 -16.12 -11.81 -7.98
CA THR A 263 -16.58 -12.62 -6.85
C THR A 263 -16.83 -14.03 -7.33
N LEU A 264 -16.23 -15.02 -6.66
CA LEU A 264 -16.23 -16.43 -7.05
C LEU A 264 -16.62 -17.33 -5.87
N PRO A 265 -17.16 -18.54 -6.11
CA PRO A 265 -17.40 -19.49 -5.03
C PRO A 265 -16.08 -20.00 -4.42
N LEU A 266 -16.12 -20.32 -3.11
CA LEU A 266 -15.01 -20.95 -2.40
C LEU A 266 -14.66 -22.33 -2.98
N ALA A 267 -13.37 -22.69 -2.96
CA ALA A 267 -12.92 -23.97 -3.44
C ALA A 267 -13.51 -25.15 -2.65
N SER A 268 -13.94 -26.19 -3.37
CA SER A 268 -14.54 -27.38 -2.74
C SER A 268 -13.62 -28.12 -1.77
N TYR A 269 -12.30 -28.01 -1.92
CA TYR A 269 -11.34 -28.64 -1.02
C TYR A 269 -11.35 -27.98 0.37
N LEU A 270 -11.59 -26.67 0.45
CA LEU A 270 -11.72 -25.92 1.70
C LEU A 270 -13.05 -26.24 2.40
N VAL A 271 -14.14 -26.28 1.64
CA VAL A 271 -15.47 -26.71 2.11
C VAL A 271 -15.39 -28.10 2.74
N LYS A 272 -14.81 -29.07 2.04
CA LYS A 272 -14.73 -30.46 2.53
C LYS A 272 -13.81 -30.61 3.74
N LYS A 273 -12.65 -29.92 3.75
CA LYS A 273 -11.64 -30.01 4.81
C LYS A 273 -12.08 -29.31 6.10
N TYR A 274 -12.41 -28.03 6.02
CA TYR A 274 -12.66 -27.17 7.18
C TYR A 274 -14.15 -26.93 7.45
N LYS A 275 -15.06 -27.52 6.66
CA LYS A 275 -16.52 -27.34 6.81
C LYS A 275 -16.98 -25.90 6.65
N PHE A 276 -16.35 -25.16 5.72
CA PHE A 276 -16.87 -23.86 5.28
C PHE A 276 -18.30 -23.99 4.74
N ASN A 277 -19.06 -22.90 4.80
CA ASN A 277 -20.34 -22.79 4.12
C ASN A 277 -20.18 -23.05 2.61
N GLU A 278 -21.00 -23.93 2.03
CA GLU A 278 -20.92 -24.28 0.60
C GLU A 278 -21.26 -23.09 -0.32
N ASN A 279 -22.02 -22.12 0.18
CA ASN A 279 -22.38 -20.90 -0.54
C ASN A 279 -21.40 -19.74 -0.26
N CYS A 280 -20.28 -20.00 0.42
CA CYS A 280 -19.29 -18.98 0.72
C CYS A 280 -18.73 -18.37 -0.58
N ILE A 281 -18.77 -17.05 -0.67
CA ILE A 281 -18.14 -16.31 -1.77
C ILE A 281 -16.73 -15.85 -1.40
N VAL A 282 -15.90 -15.64 -2.40
CA VAL A 282 -14.56 -15.04 -2.31
C VAL A 282 -14.54 -13.82 -3.22
N SER A 283 -14.52 -12.63 -2.64
CA SER A 283 -14.34 -11.37 -3.37
C SER A 283 -12.88 -11.18 -3.80
N SER A 284 -12.63 -10.28 -4.76
CA SER A 284 -11.27 -9.90 -5.12
C SER A 284 -10.41 -9.50 -3.91
N ILE A 285 -9.25 -10.12 -3.81
CA ILE A 285 -8.21 -9.74 -2.85
C ILE A 285 -7.39 -8.62 -3.47
N THR A 286 -7.16 -7.55 -2.71
CA THR A 286 -6.53 -6.33 -3.21
C THR A 286 -5.22 -6.03 -2.49
N GLY A 287 -4.64 -4.85 -2.73
CA GLY A 287 -3.43 -4.40 -2.05
C GLY A 287 -3.69 -3.96 -0.61
N ASP A 288 -2.72 -4.16 0.28
CA ASP A 288 -2.78 -3.75 1.70
C ASP A 288 -3.17 -2.27 1.93
N ASN A 289 -2.64 -1.34 1.14
CA ASN A 289 -2.99 0.08 1.24
C ASN A 289 -4.42 0.36 0.79
N ILE A 290 -4.91 -0.36 -0.23
CA ILE A 290 -6.30 -0.26 -0.71
C ILE A 290 -7.25 -0.78 0.37
N ALA A 291 -6.94 -1.95 0.95
CA ALA A 291 -7.72 -2.53 2.02
C ALA A 291 -7.70 -1.66 3.29
N THR A 292 -6.56 -1.04 3.62
CA THR A 292 -6.46 -0.08 4.73
C THR A 292 -7.41 1.10 4.54
N LEU A 293 -7.49 1.64 3.31
CA LEU A 293 -8.45 2.71 2.98
C LEU A 293 -9.90 2.23 3.11
N MET A 294 -10.18 0.98 2.74
CA MET A 294 -11.50 0.36 2.87
C MET A 294 -11.89 0.09 4.32
N ALA A 295 -10.95 -0.03 5.26
CA ALA A 295 -11.25 -0.36 6.65
C ALA A 295 -11.83 0.79 7.50
N LEU A 296 -11.81 2.02 6.98
CA LEU A 296 -12.29 3.21 7.66
C LEU A 296 -13.41 3.86 6.86
N PRO A 297 -14.33 4.61 7.50
CA PRO A 297 -15.49 5.20 6.83
C PRO A 297 -15.12 6.44 6.00
N LEU A 298 -13.96 6.43 5.34
CA LEU A 298 -13.42 7.52 4.53
C LEU A 298 -14.37 7.86 3.38
N GLN A 299 -14.63 9.15 3.22
CA GLN A 299 -15.37 9.73 2.10
C GLN A 299 -14.41 10.49 1.18
N LYS A 300 -14.91 10.92 0.02
CA LYS A 300 -14.16 11.79 -0.88
C LYS A 300 -13.65 13.03 -0.13
N ASN A 301 -12.39 13.37 -0.35
CA ASN A 301 -11.62 14.41 0.32
C ASN A 301 -11.26 14.14 1.79
N ASP A 302 -11.49 12.92 2.30
CA ASP A 302 -10.93 12.51 3.58
C ASP A 302 -9.53 11.93 3.41
N VAL A 303 -8.76 12.02 4.49
CA VAL A 303 -7.36 11.63 4.52
C VAL A 303 -7.07 10.77 5.74
N LEU A 304 -6.34 9.68 5.54
CA LEU A 304 -5.69 8.89 6.58
C LEU A 304 -4.19 9.20 6.59
N ILE A 305 -3.66 9.60 7.75
CA ILE A 305 -2.24 9.79 8.02
C ILE A 305 -1.75 8.63 8.89
N SER A 306 -1.00 7.70 8.29
CA SER A 306 -0.30 6.64 9.01
C SER A 306 1.07 7.14 9.49
N MET A 307 1.23 7.27 10.81
CA MET A 307 2.39 7.87 11.47
C MET A 307 3.33 6.81 12.08
N GLY A 308 3.95 6.00 11.22
CA GLY A 308 4.92 4.97 11.58
C GLY A 308 6.38 5.42 11.41
N THR A 309 7.28 4.44 11.24
CA THR A 309 8.70 4.64 10.87
C THR A 309 8.83 5.63 9.71
N SER A 310 8.06 5.38 8.65
CA SER A 310 7.71 6.32 7.58
C SER A 310 6.34 6.94 7.84
N THR A 311 6.04 8.04 7.15
CA THR A 311 4.68 8.60 7.13
C THR A 311 4.04 8.28 5.79
N THR A 312 2.81 7.75 5.81
CA THR A 312 2.02 7.49 4.60
C THR A 312 0.71 8.25 4.67
N VAL A 313 0.39 8.97 3.61
CA VAL A 313 -0.91 9.63 3.42
C VAL A 313 -1.72 8.78 2.46
N LEU A 314 -2.89 8.32 2.89
CA LEU A 314 -3.89 7.71 2.02
C LEU A 314 -5.08 8.66 1.89
N LEU A 315 -5.47 8.98 0.67
CA LEU A 315 -6.51 9.96 0.36
C LEU A 315 -7.50 9.36 -0.63
N LEU A 316 -8.79 9.59 -0.41
CA LEU A 316 -9.84 9.28 -1.37
C LEU A 316 -10.23 10.53 -2.17
N THR A 317 -10.14 10.50 -3.49
CA THR A 317 -10.47 11.63 -4.37
C THR A 317 -11.18 11.20 -5.65
N ASP A 318 -11.92 12.11 -6.27
CA ASP A 318 -12.43 11.97 -7.64
C ASP A 318 -11.60 12.74 -8.68
N LYS A 319 -10.53 13.40 -8.26
CA LYS A 319 -9.61 14.10 -9.15
C LYS A 319 -8.53 13.15 -9.65
N TYR A 320 -8.45 12.97 -10.97
CA TYR A 320 -7.30 12.35 -11.61
C TYR A 320 -6.26 13.42 -11.93
N ILE A 321 -5.37 13.69 -10.97
CA ILE A 321 -4.22 14.59 -11.15
C ILE A 321 -2.98 13.76 -10.82
N PRO A 322 -2.36 13.09 -11.80
CA PRO A 322 -1.17 12.29 -11.55
C PRO A 322 0.06 13.16 -11.31
N SER A 323 1.03 12.60 -10.58
CA SER A 323 2.33 13.23 -10.32
C SER A 323 3.38 12.16 -10.10
N LYS A 324 4.64 12.49 -10.40
CA LYS A 324 5.80 11.65 -10.03
C LYS A 324 6.06 11.57 -8.52
N GLU A 325 5.40 12.40 -7.72
CA GLU A 325 5.57 12.50 -6.27
C GLU A 325 4.65 11.55 -5.49
N TYR A 326 3.63 10.98 -6.11
CA TYR A 326 2.68 10.09 -5.42
C TYR A 326 2.13 9.03 -6.37
N HIS A 327 1.34 8.13 -5.79
CA HIS A 327 0.70 7.04 -6.52
C HIS A 327 -0.80 7.26 -6.56
N LEU A 328 -1.41 7.23 -7.74
CA LEU A 328 -2.86 7.13 -7.91
C LEU A 328 -3.24 5.70 -8.30
N PHE A 329 -4.16 5.12 -7.53
CA PHE A 329 -4.78 3.83 -7.81
C PHE A 329 -6.25 4.08 -8.11
N ALA A 330 -6.75 3.62 -9.27
CA ALA A 330 -8.19 3.56 -9.47
C ALA A 330 -8.80 2.58 -8.47
N ILE A 331 -9.84 3.01 -7.76
CA ILE A 331 -10.62 2.13 -6.89
C ILE A 331 -11.95 1.80 -7.56
N GLU A 332 -12.56 0.69 -7.14
CA GLU A 332 -13.68 0.02 -7.79
C GLU A 332 -14.69 0.98 -8.44
N ASN A 333 -14.95 0.74 -9.72
CA ASN A 333 -15.88 1.54 -10.50
C ASN A 333 -17.31 1.08 -10.23
N ASP A 334 -18.21 2.04 -10.02
CA ASP A 334 -19.62 1.75 -10.27
C ASP A 334 -19.74 1.27 -11.74
N LYS A 335 -20.30 0.06 -11.91
CA LYS A 335 -20.43 -0.66 -13.19
C LYS A 335 -21.08 0.18 -14.29
N ASN A 336 -21.77 1.27 -13.92
CA ASN A 336 -22.40 2.21 -14.84
C ASN A 336 -21.45 3.22 -15.49
N TYR A 337 -20.17 3.27 -15.10
CA TYR A 337 -19.22 4.25 -15.64
C TYR A 337 -18.09 3.64 -16.47
N LYS A 338 -17.79 4.29 -17.61
CA LYS A 338 -16.70 3.90 -18.51
C LYS A 338 -15.31 4.33 -18.03
N THR A 339 -15.23 5.27 -17.09
CA THR A 339 -13.99 5.80 -16.50
C THR A 339 -14.05 5.76 -14.98
N PRO A 340 -12.92 5.61 -14.29
CA PRO A 340 -12.94 5.60 -12.84
C PRO A 340 -13.41 6.95 -12.28
N LYS A 341 -14.23 6.90 -11.24
CA LYS A 341 -14.74 8.09 -10.54
C LYS A 341 -14.15 8.28 -9.15
N SER A 342 -13.29 7.35 -8.74
CA SER A 342 -12.65 7.41 -7.45
C SER A 342 -11.25 6.83 -7.55
N TYR A 343 -10.33 7.52 -6.90
CA TYR A 343 -8.93 7.18 -6.85
C TYR A 343 -8.48 7.22 -5.41
N MET A 344 -7.66 6.26 -5.03
CA MET A 344 -6.84 6.39 -3.85
C MET A 344 -5.52 7.04 -4.26
N ALA A 345 -5.15 8.12 -3.60
CA ALA A 345 -3.79 8.60 -3.64
C ALA A 345 -2.99 8.06 -2.44
N MET A 346 -1.76 7.64 -2.70
CA MET A 346 -0.80 7.24 -1.69
C MET A 346 0.46 8.11 -1.80
N ILE A 347 0.77 8.83 -0.74
CA ILE A 347 1.94 9.71 -0.65
C ILE A 347 2.84 9.19 0.47
N CYS A 348 4.10 8.89 0.16
CA CYS A 348 5.02 8.22 1.07
C CYS A 348 6.22 9.10 1.41
N TYR A 349 6.50 9.25 2.70
CA TYR A 349 7.65 9.99 3.23
C TYR A 349 8.53 9.05 4.05
N ARG A 350 9.82 8.99 3.73
CA ARG A 350 10.77 8.12 4.44
C ARG A 350 11.03 8.63 5.85
N ASN A 351 11.16 9.94 6.04
CA ASN A 351 11.50 10.52 7.33
C ASN A 351 10.25 10.77 8.19
N GLY A 352 9.70 9.70 8.79
CA GLY A 352 8.54 9.73 9.69
C GLY A 352 8.90 9.80 11.18
N ALA A 353 8.44 8.81 11.97
CA ALA A 353 8.67 8.75 13.41
C ALA A 353 10.16 8.66 13.79
N LEU A 354 10.98 7.97 12.99
CA LEU A 354 12.43 7.88 13.27
C LEU A 354 13.12 9.24 13.21
N ALA A 355 12.69 10.12 12.30
CA ALA A 355 13.23 11.48 12.25
C ALA A 355 12.84 12.29 13.50
N ARG A 356 11.62 12.10 14.00
CA ARG A 356 11.16 12.70 15.26
C ARG A 356 11.89 12.12 16.47
N GLU A 357 12.16 10.82 16.48
CA GLU A 357 12.96 10.16 17.52
C GLU A 357 14.39 10.73 17.57
N ASN A 358 15.02 10.96 16.41
CA ASN A 358 16.33 11.63 16.36
C ASN A 358 16.30 13.03 16.98
N VAL A 359 15.27 13.85 16.69
CA VAL A 359 15.09 15.16 17.32
C VAL A 359 14.85 15.04 18.82
N ALA A 360 14.05 14.07 19.26
CA ALA A 360 13.77 13.85 20.67
C ALA A 360 15.03 13.41 21.44
N LEU A 361 15.84 12.51 20.88
CA LEU A 361 17.11 12.06 21.46
C LEU A 361 18.13 13.20 21.58
N ALA A 362 18.17 14.10 20.59
CA ALA A 362 19.06 15.26 20.61
C ALA A 362 18.78 16.21 21.78
N LEU A 363 17.57 16.22 22.36
CA LEU A 363 17.24 16.99 23.58
C LEU A 363 17.95 16.48 24.83
N THR A 364 18.60 15.32 24.75
CA THR A 364 19.24 14.63 25.87
C THR A 364 20.73 14.39 25.65
N ASP A 365 21.37 15.17 24.77
CA ASP A 365 22.74 14.94 24.29
C ASP A 365 22.94 13.50 23.77
N ASN A 366 21.89 12.90 23.18
CA ASN A 366 21.87 11.52 22.70
C ASN A 366 22.16 10.45 23.78
N LYS A 367 21.90 10.75 25.06
CA LYS A 367 22.07 9.79 26.15
C LYS A 367 20.95 8.76 26.12
N THR A 368 21.26 7.57 25.61
CA THR A 368 20.33 6.43 25.52
C THR A 368 19.98 5.79 26.87
N THR A 369 20.65 6.22 27.95
CA THR A 369 20.35 5.80 29.33
C THR A 369 19.11 6.48 29.90
N ILE A 370 18.60 7.54 29.28
CA ILE A 370 17.38 8.22 29.70
C ILE A 370 16.17 7.45 29.19
N ASP A 371 15.20 7.24 30.08
CA ASP A 371 13.96 6.54 29.74
C ASP A 371 13.19 7.24 28.60
N LYS A 372 12.62 6.44 27.68
CA LYS A 372 11.88 6.93 26.50
C LYS A 372 10.73 7.86 26.88
N THR A 373 10.06 7.61 28.00
CA THR A 373 8.94 8.45 28.48
C THR A 373 9.45 9.86 28.79
N THR A 374 10.63 9.98 29.39
CA THR A 374 11.25 11.27 29.71
C THR A 374 11.66 12.02 28.45
N ILE A 375 12.28 11.32 27.50
CA ILE A 375 12.67 11.88 26.19
C ILE A 375 11.43 12.47 25.47
N TRP A 376 10.36 11.68 25.35
CA TRP A 376 9.14 12.12 24.67
C TRP A 376 8.37 13.19 25.47
N SER A 377 8.44 13.18 26.80
CA SER A 377 7.87 14.27 27.63
C SER A 377 8.55 15.61 27.34
N ASN A 378 9.88 15.63 27.26
CA ASN A 378 10.64 16.83 26.92
C ASN A 378 10.35 17.33 25.50
N PHE A 379 10.27 16.42 24.53
CA PHE A 379 9.83 16.74 23.17
C PHE A 379 8.44 17.38 23.15
N THR A 380 7.49 16.77 23.87
CA THR A 380 6.09 17.21 23.93
C THR A 380 5.94 18.62 24.52
N LYS A 381 6.67 18.93 25.60
CA LYS A 381 6.67 20.27 26.21
C LYS A 381 7.09 21.38 25.25
N LEU A 382 7.93 21.06 24.26
CA LEU A 382 8.45 22.02 23.29
C LEU A 382 7.58 22.19 22.05
N LEU A 383 6.53 21.37 21.85
CA LEU A 383 5.61 21.52 20.71
C LEU A 383 4.85 22.86 20.71
N ASN A 384 4.54 23.38 21.90
CA ASN A 384 3.82 24.64 22.05
C ASN A 384 4.73 25.88 22.02
N LYS A 385 6.06 25.71 21.86
CA LYS A 385 6.97 26.84 21.69
C LYS A 385 6.62 27.59 20.40
N PRO A 386 6.30 28.89 20.43
CA PRO A 386 5.98 29.61 19.21
C PRO A 386 7.21 29.73 18.30
N THR A 387 6.99 29.55 17.00
CA THR A 387 7.95 29.86 15.93
C THR A 387 7.43 31.07 15.15
N SER A 388 8.30 31.83 14.48
CA SER A 388 7.84 32.85 13.53
C SER A 388 6.93 32.21 12.47
N PRO A 389 5.84 32.87 12.03
CA PRO A 389 5.03 32.40 10.90
C PRO A 389 5.85 32.19 9.63
N SER A 390 6.98 32.90 9.48
CA SER A 390 7.89 32.77 8.35
C SER A 390 9.00 31.74 8.52
N THR A 391 9.12 31.08 9.68
CA THR A 391 10.15 30.05 9.88
C THR A 391 9.68 28.69 9.37
N VAL A 392 10.47 28.07 8.50
CA VAL A 392 10.24 26.71 7.98
C VAL A 392 11.52 25.88 8.04
N ALA A 393 11.40 24.56 8.10
CA ALA A 393 12.54 23.66 8.19
C ALA A 393 12.27 22.34 7.47
N VAL A 394 13.34 21.64 7.09
CA VAL A 394 13.31 20.26 6.61
C VAL A 394 14.20 19.39 7.49
N PHE A 395 13.74 18.17 7.78
CA PHE A 395 14.43 17.22 8.64
C PHE A 395 14.55 15.87 7.93
N PHE A 396 15.59 15.70 7.12
CA PHE A 396 15.83 14.48 6.37
C PHE A 396 17.11 13.78 6.87
N PRO A 397 17.11 13.12 8.03
CA PRO A 397 18.26 12.35 8.49
C PRO A 397 18.58 11.12 7.63
N ARG A 398 17.65 10.73 6.74
CA ARG A 398 17.82 9.70 5.71
C ARG A 398 17.42 10.28 4.35
N PRO A 399 17.84 9.68 3.21
CA PRO A 399 17.42 10.17 1.91
C PRO A 399 15.90 10.19 1.82
N GLU A 400 15.30 11.29 1.37
CA GLU A 400 13.85 11.45 1.32
C GLU A 400 13.27 10.92 -0.01
N ILE A 401 11.97 10.60 -0.05
CA ILE A 401 11.25 10.20 -1.27
C ILE A 401 10.70 11.44 -1.98
N ILE A 402 10.18 12.39 -1.20
CA ILE A 402 9.53 13.63 -1.69
C ILE A 402 10.08 14.82 -0.89
N PRO A 403 11.08 15.55 -1.41
CA PRO A 403 11.75 15.32 -2.69
C PRO A 403 12.78 14.18 -2.60
N ASP A 404 13.19 13.64 -3.75
CA ASP A 404 14.25 12.63 -3.84
C ASP A 404 15.62 13.29 -3.63
N VAL A 405 16.02 13.44 -2.37
CA VAL A 405 17.25 14.15 -1.97
C VAL A 405 18.03 13.38 -0.91
N SER A 406 19.35 13.61 -0.89
CA SER A 406 20.27 13.10 0.12
C SER A 406 19.95 13.64 1.53
N PRO A 407 20.42 12.98 2.60
CA PRO A 407 20.18 13.41 3.97
C PRO A 407 20.64 14.85 4.23
N GLN A 408 19.77 15.67 4.81
CA GLN A 408 20.05 17.05 5.18
C GLN A 408 19.03 17.58 6.21
N ILE A 409 19.49 18.49 7.08
CA ILE A 409 18.64 19.26 7.99
C ILE A 409 18.94 20.73 7.72
N ARG A 410 17.92 21.47 7.29
CA ARG A 410 18.06 22.88 6.89
C ARG A 410 16.82 23.65 7.34
N TRP A 411 16.99 24.94 7.60
CA TRP A 411 15.90 25.79 8.05
C TRP A 411 16.08 27.24 7.60
N TRP A 412 14.96 27.92 7.45
CA TRP A 412 14.87 29.26 6.89
C TRP A 412 13.96 30.12 7.75
N ASN A 413 14.22 31.42 7.75
CA ASN A 413 13.25 32.43 8.12
C ASN A 413 12.96 33.28 6.89
N ASP A 414 11.71 33.30 6.47
CA ASP A 414 11.31 33.75 5.14
C ASP A 414 12.06 32.95 4.05
N ASN A 415 12.83 33.64 3.20
CA ASN A 415 13.64 33.02 2.16
C ASN A 415 15.13 32.93 2.52
N ILE A 416 15.52 33.38 3.71
CA ILE A 416 16.90 33.44 4.18
C ILE A 416 17.22 32.16 4.95
N GLU A 417 18.25 31.45 4.53
CA GLU A 417 18.71 30.25 5.21
C GLU A 417 19.47 30.61 6.47
N LEU A 418 19.20 29.88 7.55
CA LEU A 418 19.83 30.07 8.84
C LEU A 418 20.89 28.98 9.10
N PRO A 419 21.88 29.24 9.97
CA PRO A 419 22.87 28.24 10.36
C PRO A 419 22.19 26.99 10.93
N SER A 420 22.43 25.84 10.31
CA SER A 420 21.82 24.56 10.68
C SER A 420 22.69 23.77 11.67
N PRO A 421 22.12 22.93 12.55
CA PRO A 421 20.68 22.65 12.73
C PRO A 421 19.93 23.74 13.51
N PRO A 422 18.58 23.75 13.47
CA PRO A 422 17.78 24.65 14.31
C PRO A 422 18.06 24.43 15.81
N PRO A 423 17.87 25.46 16.67
CA PRO A 423 18.03 25.33 18.12
C PRO A 423 17.21 24.15 18.68
N PRO A 424 17.77 23.35 19.62
CA PRO A 424 17.06 22.21 20.21
C PRO A 424 15.71 22.59 20.84
N THR A 425 15.57 23.83 21.32
CA THR A 425 14.33 24.35 21.91
C THR A 425 13.21 24.63 20.89
N LEU A 426 13.53 24.71 19.59
CA LEU A 426 12.59 24.92 18.49
C LEU A 426 12.41 23.67 17.62
N ALA A 427 13.42 22.80 17.56
CA ALA A 427 13.43 21.63 16.69
C ALA A 427 12.19 20.71 16.81
N PRO A 428 11.64 20.42 18.02
CA PRO A 428 10.44 19.59 18.16
C PRO A 428 9.20 20.12 17.43
N ARG A 429 8.95 21.44 17.48
CA ARG A 429 7.84 22.04 16.73
C ARG A 429 8.15 22.04 15.24
N LEU A 430 9.35 22.47 14.86
CA LEU A 430 9.74 22.61 13.45
C LEU A 430 9.70 21.29 12.68
N ILE A 431 10.06 20.16 13.30
CA ILE A 431 9.96 18.86 12.61
C ILE A 431 8.52 18.41 12.38
N VAL A 432 7.62 18.66 13.35
CA VAL A 432 6.20 18.35 13.18
C VAL A 432 5.58 19.25 12.12
N GLU A 433 5.91 20.54 12.13
CA GLU A 433 5.49 21.49 11.11
C GLU A 433 5.99 21.10 9.72
N SER A 434 7.28 20.77 9.60
CA SER A 434 7.90 20.29 8.37
C SER A 434 7.13 19.14 7.74
N GLN A 435 6.85 18.09 8.52
CA GLN A 435 6.15 16.90 8.06
C GLN A 435 4.68 17.20 7.70
N ALA A 436 3.98 17.98 8.51
CA ALA A 436 2.58 18.31 8.25
C ALA A 436 2.41 19.24 7.04
N LEU A 437 3.32 20.19 6.84
CA LEU A 437 3.34 21.08 5.67
C LEU A 437 3.63 20.29 4.40
N ALA A 438 4.61 19.37 4.42
CA ALA A 438 4.88 18.48 3.30
C ALA A 438 3.61 17.70 2.92
N ASN A 439 2.97 17.04 3.88
CA ASN A 439 1.73 16.32 3.65
C ASN A 439 0.66 17.23 3.03
N ARG A 440 0.44 18.42 3.60
CA ARG A 440 -0.55 19.40 3.13
C ARG A 440 -0.32 19.78 1.67
N ILE A 441 0.92 20.14 1.31
CA ILE A 441 1.27 20.61 -0.04
C ILE A 441 1.01 19.54 -1.09
N HIS A 442 1.48 18.31 -0.84
CA HIS A 442 1.38 17.25 -1.83
C HIS A 442 -0.05 16.67 -1.95
N MET A 443 -0.87 16.74 -0.90
CA MET A 443 -2.29 16.33 -0.98
C MET A 443 -3.23 17.41 -1.54
N ALA A 444 -2.89 18.70 -1.41
CA ALA A 444 -3.77 19.81 -1.76
C ALA A 444 -4.36 19.77 -3.18
N PRO A 445 -3.59 19.46 -4.25
CA PRO A 445 -4.13 19.38 -5.61
C PRO A 445 -5.26 18.34 -5.74
N LEU A 446 -5.18 17.27 -4.95
CA LEU A 446 -6.09 16.14 -4.97
C LEU A 446 -7.37 16.38 -4.15
N LEU A 447 -7.47 17.52 -3.47
CA LEU A 447 -8.59 17.91 -2.62
C LEU A 447 -9.41 19.02 -3.27
N GLN A 448 -10.73 19.02 -3.10
CA GLN A 448 -11.60 20.03 -3.69
C GLN A 448 -11.28 21.45 -3.20
N ASN A 449 -11.03 21.62 -1.89
CA ASN A 449 -10.77 22.91 -1.26
C ASN A 449 -9.30 23.12 -0.85
N GLY A 450 -8.37 22.33 -1.41
CA GLY A 450 -6.95 22.35 -1.02
C GLY A 450 -6.65 21.88 0.41
N ARG A 451 -7.66 21.39 1.13
CA ARG A 451 -7.58 20.87 2.50
C ARG A 451 -8.58 19.73 2.72
N PRO A 452 -8.29 18.79 3.63
CA PRO A 452 -9.13 17.61 3.85
C PRO A 452 -10.48 17.98 4.46
N ASN A 453 -11.50 17.16 4.21
CA ASN A 453 -12.76 17.24 4.93
C ASN A 453 -12.59 16.72 6.36
N ARG A 454 -12.18 15.47 6.46
CA ARG A 454 -11.80 14.81 7.72
C ARG A 454 -10.39 14.27 7.64
N VAL A 455 -9.71 14.22 8.78
CA VAL A 455 -8.41 13.55 8.91
C VAL A 455 -8.48 12.45 9.95
N PHE A 456 -7.98 11.28 9.59
CA PHE A 456 -7.82 10.12 10.46
C PHE A 456 -6.33 9.91 10.70
N PHE A 457 -5.93 9.69 11.95
CA PHE A 457 -4.55 9.43 12.32
C PHE A 457 -4.41 8.02 12.87
N ALA A 458 -3.43 7.28 12.36
CA ALA A 458 -3.08 5.94 12.80
C ALA A 458 -1.56 5.82 13.07
N GLY A 459 -1.15 4.74 13.71
CA GLY A 459 0.26 4.42 13.95
C GLY A 459 0.82 4.93 15.30
N GLY A 460 1.99 4.43 15.70
CA GLY A 460 2.49 4.57 17.07
C GLY A 460 2.75 6.01 17.56
N SER A 461 2.85 6.97 16.64
CA SER A 461 3.05 8.39 17.00
C SER A 461 1.80 9.05 17.55
N THR A 462 0.61 8.47 17.31
CA THR A 462 -0.66 9.02 17.80
C THR A 462 -0.82 8.99 19.32
N ARG A 463 0.04 8.22 20.01
CA ARG A 463 0.16 8.25 21.48
C ARG A 463 0.50 9.64 22.02
N ASN A 464 1.19 10.46 21.24
CA ASN A 464 1.43 11.86 21.58
C ASN A 464 0.30 12.73 21.01
N LYS A 465 -0.76 12.94 21.81
CA LYS A 465 -1.94 13.71 21.38
C LYS A 465 -1.63 15.16 21.02
N GLN A 466 -0.65 15.79 21.67
CA GLN A 466 -0.24 17.18 21.35
C GLN A 466 0.44 17.27 19.98
N LEU A 467 1.24 16.27 19.62
CA LEU A 467 1.82 16.17 18.29
C LEU A 467 0.74 16.04 17.22
N VAL A 468 -0.25 15.17 17.44
CA VAL A 468 -1.37 15.00 16.50
C VAL A 468 -2.24 16.25 16.43
N GLN A 469 -2.42 16.96 17.55
CA GLN A 469 -3.14 18.23 17.59
C GLN A 469 -2.46 19.29 16.72
N LEU A 470 -1.14 19.47 16.85
CA LEU A 470 -0.37 20.38 15.99
C LEU A 470 -0.47 19.97 14.51
N TYR A 471 -0.39 18.67 14.21
CA TYR A 471 -0.59 18.16 12.86
C TYR A 471 -1.97 18.52 12.31
N THR A 472 -3.01 18.38 13.13
CA THR A 472 -4.40 18.69 12.78
C THR A 472 -4.58 20.18 12.49
N GLN A 473 -3.99 21.06 13.31
CA GLN A 473 -4.00 22.51 13.09
C GLN A 473 -3.43 22.88 11.72
N ILE A 474 -2.31 22.27 11.32
CA ILE A 474 -1.61 22.56 10.05
C ILE A 474 -2.38 22.01 8.85
N LEU A 475 -2.92 20.79 8.96
CA LEU A 475 -3.76 20.22 7.90
C LEU A 475 -5.11 20.96 7.78
N ALA A 476 -5.57 21.60 8.86
CA ALA A 476 -6.78 22.40 8.92
C ALA A 476 -8.00 21.72 8.25
N PRO A 477 -8.42 20.52 8.71
CA PRO A 477 -9.60 19.87 8.15
C PRO A 477 -10.85 20.75 8.24
N SER A 478 -11.77 20.61 7.30
CA SER A 478 -12.98 21.44 7.27
C SER A 478 -14.07 21.01 8.25
N THR A 479 -14.05 19.75 8.71
CA THR A 479 -15.12 19.21 9.56
C THR A 479 -14.62 18.57 10.85
N SER A 480 -13.71 17.60 10.79
CA SER A 480 -13.31 16.84 11.99
C SER A 480 -11.97 16.13 11.82
N ALA A 481 -11.37 15.73 12.94
CA ALA A 481 -10.19 14.88 12.97
C ALA A 481 -10.31 13.80 14.05
N TYR A 482 -9.72 12.63 13.79
CA TYR A 482 -9.84 11.45 14.64
C TYR A 482 -8.50 10.73 14.78
N ILE A 483 -8.24 10.16 15.95
CA ILE A 483 -7.27 9.08 16.11
C ILE A 483 -8.03 7.76 16.03
N THR A 484 -7.64 6.87 15.11
CA THR A 484 -8.20 5.52 15.02
C THR A 484 -7.38 4.55 15.86
N ALA A 485 -8.08 3.73 16.66
CA ALA A 485 -7.49 2.63 17.42
C ALA A 485 -7.79 1.26 16.80
N VAL A 486 -8.32 1.23 15.57
CA VAL A 486 -8.72 -0.01 14.89
C VAL A 486 -7.47 -0.84 14.55
N PRO A 487 -7.33 -2.05 15.13
CA PRO A 487 -6.22 -2.94 14.80
C PRO A 487 -6.43 -3.58 13.42
N ASP A 488 -5.34 -4.08 12.82
CA ASP A 488 -5.38 -4.96 11.64
C ASP A 488 -6.22 -4.43 10.47
N LEU A 489 -6.12 -3.12 10.21
CA LEU A 489 -6.88 -2.40 9.17
C LEU A 489 -6.88 -3.13 7.81
N CYS A 490 -5.75 -3.67 7.37
CA CYS A 490 -5.67 -4.38 6.09
C CYS A 490 -6.64 -5.59 6.03
N ALA A 491 -6.56 -6.48 7.02
CA ALA A 491 -7.42 -7.66 7.09
C ALA A 491 -8.89 -7.27 7.31
N LEU A 492 -9.14 -6.29 8.19
CA LEU A 492 -10.49 -5.78 8.44
C LEU A 492 -11.13 -5.19 7.18
N GLY A 493 -10.40 -4.38 6.40
CA GLY A 493 -10.87 -3.82 5.15
C GLY A 493 -11.25 -4.90 4.13
N GLY A 494 -10.46 -5.98 4.08
CA GLY A 494 -10.79 -7.17 3.29
C GLY A 494 -12.09 -7.85 3.74
N ALA A 495 -12.29 -8.01 5.05
CA ALA A 495 -13.51 -8.61 5.62
C ALA A 495 -14.75 -7.74 5.35
N LEU A 496 -14.62 -6.42 5.52
CA LEU A 496 -15.68 -5.45 5.25
C LEU A 496 -16.05 -5.40 3.76
N ARG A 497 -15.05 -5.41 2.86
CA ARG A 497 -15.27 -5.47 1.41
C ARG A 497 -16.02 -6.75 1.03
N ALA A 498 -15.61 -7.89 1.56
CA ALA A 498 -16.26 -9.18 1.27
C ALA A 498 -17.71 -9.22 1.77
N TYR A 499 -17.96 -8.68 2.97
CA TYR A 499 -19.31 -8.55 3.50
C TYR A 499 -20.17 -7.64 2.60
N TRP A 500 -19.63 -6.50 2.20
CA TRP A 500 -20.31 -5.59 1.28
C TRP A 500 -20.63 -6.24 -0.07
N GLU A 501 -19.71 -7.02 -0.65
CA GLU A 501 -19.95 -7.74 -1.91
C GLU A 501 -21.15 -8.70 -1.83
N LEU A 502 -21.43 -9.27 -0.65
CA LEU A 502 -22.61 -10.11 -0.43
C LEU A 502 -23.91 -9.31 -0.51
N ILE A 503 -23.90 -8.05 -0.06
CA ILE A 503 -25.10 -7.19 0.07
C ILE A 503 -25.14 -6.00 -0.91
N ARG A 504 -24.18 -5.93 -1.85
CA ARG A 504 -23.97 -4.78 -2.74
C ARG A 504 -25.19 -4.41 -3.59
N ASN A 505 -26.06 -5.38 -3.89
CA ASN A 505 -27.28 -5.14 -4.66
C ASN A 505 -28.27 -4.22 -3.91
N GLU A 506 -28.26 -4.29 -2.57
CA GLU A 506 -29.06 -3.43 -1.71
C GLU A 506 -28.30 -2.14 -1.33
N ASN A 507 -26.97 -2.17 -1.42
CA ASN A 507 -26.06 -1.10 -0.99
C ASN A 507 -24.98 -0.82 -2.05
N PRO A 508 -25.28 -0.09 -3.14
CA PRO A 508 -24.38 0.01 -4.30
C PRO A 508 -23.09 0.82 -4.05
N SER A 509 -23.03 1.63 -2.99
CA SER A 509 -21.87 2.47 -2.67
C SER A 509 -21.18 1.99 -1.40
N TYR A 510 -19.98 1.40 -1.55
CA TYR A 510 -19.18 0.89 -0.43
C TYR A 510 -18.94 1.95 0.65
N HIS A 511 -18.41 3.11 0.27
CA HIS A 511 -18.05 4.16 1.22
C HIS A 511 -19.27 4.73 1.95
N GLN A 512 -20.41 4.85 1.29
CA GLN A 512 -21.65 5.30 1.92
C GLN A 512 -22.20 4.23 2.86
N TRP A 513 -22.21 2.96 2.43
CA TRP A 513 -22.62 1.84 3.24
C TRP A 513 -21.78 1.76 4.53
N LEU A 514 -20.45 1.78 4.41
CA LEU A 514 -19.58 1.70 5.56
C LEU A 514 -19.80 2.89 6.49
N SER A 515 -19.92 4.12 5.98
CA SER A 515 -20.16 5.29 6.84
C SER A 515 -21.46 5.21 7.65
N ASN A 516 -22.47 4.51 7.15
CA ASN A 516 -23.75 4.35 7.86
C ASN A 516 -23.72 3.23 8.92
N ASN A 517 -22.81 2.27 8.77
CA ASN A 517 -22.74 1.07 9.61
C ASN A 517 -21.48 0.99 10.48
N PHE A 518 -20.53 1.91 10.31
CA PHE A 518 -19.25 1.90 11.01
C PHE A 518 -19.42 2.27 12.49
N ASP A 519 -18.85 1.45 13.38
CA ASP A 519 -18.80 1.76 14.80
C ASP A 519 -17.79 2.90 15.09
N ALA A 520 -18.34 4.10 15.26
CA ALA A 520 -17.58 5.30 15.58
C ALA A 520 -16.93 5.26 16.97
N SER A 521 -17.27 4.29 17.84
CA SER A 521 -16.64 4.15 19.17
C SER A 521 -15.13 3.89 19.09
N SER A 522 -14.67 3.35 17.95
CA SER A 522 -13.26 3.09 17.63
C SER A 522 -12.47 4.35 17.21
N LEU A 523 -13.16 5.48 17.07
CA LEU A 523 -12.59 6.78 16.67
C LEU A 523 -12.56 7.73 17.87
N SER A 524 -11.36 8.14 18.27
CA SER A 524 -11.19 9.18 19.27
C SER A 524 -11.19 10.56 18.59
N PRO A 525 -12.22 11.41 18.79
CA PRO A 525 -12.25 12.74 18.18
C PRO A 525 -11.15 13.65 18.73
N LEU A 526 -10.60 14.50 17.87
CA LEU A 526 -9.66 15.54 18.22
C LEU A 526 -10.36 16.91 18.26
N PRO A 527 -9.98 17.80 19.20
CA PRO A 527 -10.50 19.16 19.21
C PRO A 527 -10.22 19.90 17.90
N MET A 528 -11.26 20.44 17.27
CA MET A 528 -11.14 21.34 16.13
C MET A 528 -10.88 22.76 16.65
N GLU A 529 -9.63 23.18 16.68
CA GLU A 529 -9.28 24.56 17.03
C GLU A 529 -9.57 25.51 15.85
N THR A 530 -10.01 26.73 16.18
CA THR A 530 -10.15 27.81 15.19
C THR A 530 -8.77 28.29 14.76
N VAL A 531 -8.25 27.68 13.71
CA VAL A 531 -7.01 28.07 13.04
C VAL A 531 -7.39 28.84 11.79
N ASP A 532 -6.77 30.01 11.55
CA ASP A 532 -6.90 30.69 10.26
C ASP A 532 -6.23 29.83 9.18
N PRO A 533 -6.99 29.26 8.23
CA PRO A 533 -6.41 28.41 7.18
C PRO A 533 -5.36 29.15 6.32
N ASN A 534 -5.40 30.48 6.29
CA ASN A 534 -4.46 31.31 5.53
C ASN A 534 -3.05 31.34 6.17
N GLU A 535 -2.95 31.19 7.49
CA GLU A 535 -1.65 31.17 8.20
C GLU A 535 -0.78 30.02 7.68
N TYR A 536 -1.34 28.82 7.66
CA TYR A 536 -0.62 27.64 7.18
C TYR A 536 -0.53 27.56 5.65
N ALA A 537 -1.40 28.25 4.91
CA ALA A 537 -1.25 28.38 3.45
C ALA A 537 0.01 29.19 3.10
N HIS A 538 0.26 30.31 3.79
CA HIS A 538 1.49 31.08 3.61
C HIS A 538 2.73 30.28 3.99
N LYS A 539 2.69 29.60 5.15
CA LYS A 539 3.81 28.77 5.62
C LYS A 539 4.08 27.57 4.70
N ALA A 540 3.05 26.99 4.09
CA ALA A 540 3.19 25.95 3.07
C ALA A 540 3.90 26.47 1.80
N GLN A 541 3.62 27.69 1.37
CA GLN A 541 4.34 28.30 0.24
C GLN A 541 5.83 28.51 0.57
N LEU A 542 6.15 28.97 1.78
CA LEU A 542 7.54 29.09 2.23
C LEU A 542 8.24 27.74 2.29
N TYR A 543 7.54 26.69 2.76
CA TYR A 543 8.07 25.33 2.77
C TYR A 543 8.36 24.82 1.36
N LEU A 544 7.46 25.05 0.39
CA LEU A 544 7.69 24.68 -1.00
C LEU A 544 8.90 25.42 -1.61
N ASN A 545 9.05 26.71 -1.30
CA ASN A 545 10.21 27.50 -1.71
C ASN A 545 11.51 26.97 -1.07
N ALA A 546 11.46 26.46 0.17
CA ALA A 546 12.58 25.84 0.83
C ALA A 546 12.91 24.47 0.21
N GLN A 547 11.90 23.65 -0.07
CA GLN A 547 12.03 22.33 -0.70
C GLN A 547 12.71 22.42 -2.08
N SER A 548 12.40 23.44 -2.89
CA SER A 548 13.04 23.63 -4.20
C SER A 548 14.55 23.96 -4.12
N LYS A 549 15.04 24.44 -2.97
CA LYS A 549 16.47 24.73 -2.72
C LYS A 549 17.27 23.49 -2.29
N LEU A 550 16.62 22.33 -2.11
CA LEU A 550 17.27 21.10 -1.66
C LEU A 550 17.93 20.28 -2.77
N TYR A 551 17.57 20.57 -4.02
CA TYR A 551 18.15 19.95 -5.21
C TYR A 551 19.51 20.56 -5.60
N LYS A 552 19.97 21.57 -4.85
CA LYS A 552 21.28 22.21 -4.97
C LYS A 552 22.18 21.66 -3.88
#